data_AF-A0A439DBV4-F1
#
_entry.id   AF-A0A439DBV4-F1
#
_cell.length_a   1.000
_cell.length_b   1.000
_cell.length_c   1.000
_cell.angle_alpha   90.00
_cell.angle_beta   90.00
_cell.angle_gamma   90.00
#
_symmetry.space_group_name_H-M   'P 1'
#
loop_
_entity.id
_entity.type
_entity.pdbx_description
1 polymer ?
#
loop_
_entity_poly.entity_id
_entity_poly.type
_entity_poly.pdbx_seq_one_letter_code
_entity_poly.pdbx_strand_id
1 'polypeptide(L)'
;MRKTGQSKAGFFGAWRSQTANNGQPGWEFIDFVNGVSLPANNTSIALAPIPSLNNTPGLSLFTQSDSGALTQLTFDGESSFKETVLNRGFDSKAMIVAFSTGFNDNGIDNPLGFQVLSVEVSAPVYLTYYQSRSWTSAGQVSALSDCSARASMAANQGQRIYCVVGDEDGVEMVEWSLQADPNGHSVDFDNYKRIGTVKTSV
;
A
#
# COMPACT_ATOMS: atom_id res chain seq x y z
N MET A 1 -11.83 -32.00 1.72
CA MET A 1 -11.82 -32.37 0.29
C MET A 1 -12.36 -31.18 -0.51
N ARG A 2 -11.49 -30.42 -1.19
CA ARG A 2 -11.92 -29.31 -2.06
C ARG A 2 -12.58 -29.90 -3.31
N LYS A 3 -13.83 -29.53 -3.58
CA LYS A 3 -14.43 -29.74 -4.90
C LYS A 3 -13.74 -28.80 -5.87
N THR A 4 -12.94 -29.37 -6.75
CA THR A 4 -12.40 -28.72 -7.96
C THR A 4 -13.56 -28.40 -8.89
N GLY A 5 -13.97 -27.13 -8.92
CA GLY A 5 -15.00 -26.63 -9.81
C GLY A 5 -14.86 -25.12 -9.97
N GLN A 6 -14.31 -24.70 -11.11
CA GLN A 6 -14.12 -23.32 -11.57
C GLN A 6 -13.27 -22.42 -10.66
N SER A 7 -11.96 -22.35 -10.94
CA SER A 7 -11.16 -21.19 -10.54
C SER A 7 -11.62 -19.99 -11.38
N LYS A 8 -12.61 -19.25 -10.91
CA LYS A 8 -12.63 -17.82 -11.24
C LYS A 8 -11.33 -17.26 -10.65
N ALA A 9 -10.53 -16.55 -11.45
CA ALA A 9 -9.43 -15.77 -10.91
C ALA A 9 -10.00 -14.94 -9.76
N GLY A 10 -9.40 -15.03 -8.59
CA GLY A 10 -9.93 -14.47 -7.35
C GLY A 10 -8.77 -14.23 -6.39
N PHE A 11 -8.90 -13.20 -5.57
CA PHE A 11 -7.94 -12.95 -4.50
C PHE A 11 -8.39 -13.77 -3.29
N PHE A 12 -7.47 -14.56 -2.70
CA PHE A 12 -7.75 -15.42 -1.56
C PHE A 12 -6.94 -14.94 -0.36
N GLY A 13 -7.60 -14.70 0.76
CA GLY A 13 -6.97 -14.28 2.01
C GLY A 13 -7.11 -15.31 3.12
N ALA A 14 -6.22 -15.22 4.09
CA ALA A 14 -6.37 -15.85 5.39
C ALA A 14 -6.07 -14.83 6.48
N TRP A 15 -6.87 -14.81 7.54
CA TRP A 15 -6.64 -13.96 8.70
C TRP A 15 -6.86 -14.74 9.99
N ARG A 16 -6.26 -14.26 11.07
CA ARG A 16 -6.39 -14.87 12.39
C ARG A 16 -7.53 -14.20 13.15
N SER A 17 -8.53 -14.98 13.53
CA SER A 17 -9.73 -14.54 14.24
C SER A 17 -9.79 -15.18 15.63
N GLN A 18 -10.37 -14.48 16.60
CA GLN A 18 -10.56 -15.00 17.97
C GLN A 18 -11.70 -16.02 18.06
N THR A 19 -12.59 -16.05 17.07
CA THR A 19 -13.83 -16.83 17.08
C THR A 19 -13.89 -17.90 15.99
N ALA A 20 -12.75 -18.22 15.36
CA ALA A 20 -12.64 -19.30 14.38
C ALA A 20 -13.05 -20.67 14.99
N ASN A 21 -13.10 -21.75 14.20
CA ASN A 21 -13.23 -23.14 14.69
C ASN A 21 -14.22 -23.35 15.87
N ASN A 22 -15.48 -22.91 15.72
CA ASN A 22 -16.51 -22.95 16.77
C ASN A 22 -16.20 -22.07 18.01
N GLY A 23 -15.73 -20.84 17.81
CA GLY A 23 -15.52 -19.87 18.90
C GLY A 23 -14.14 -19.96 19.57
N GLN A 24 -13.16 -20.57 18.90
CA GLN A 24 -11.77 -20.68 19.34
C GLN A 24 -10.82 -19.89 18.42
N PRO A 25 -9.75 -19.28 18.95
CA PRO A 25 -8.81 -18.55 18.12
C PRO A 25 -8.17 -19.43 17.02
N GLY A 26 -8.17 -18.95 15.78
CA GLY A 26 -7.70 -19.75 14.64
C GLY A 26 -7.63 -18.95 13.34
N TRP A 27 -7.30 -19.65 12.25
CA TRP A 27 -7.27 -19.08 10.90
C TRP A 27 -8.64 -19.22 10.24
N GLU A 28 -9.13 -18.13 9.68
CA GLU A 28 -10.29 -18.09 8.78
C GLU A 28 -9.81 -17.73 7.37
N PHE A 29 -10.58 -18.18 6.37
CA PHE A 29 -10.26 -17.98 4.95
C PHE A 29 -11.37 -17.19 4.30
N ILE A 30 -10.98 -16.22 3.48
CA ILE A 30 -11.91 -15.36 2.74
C ILE A 30 -11.57 -15.44 1.27
N ASP A 31 -12.64 -15.61 0.51
CA ASP A 31 -12.63 -15.53 -0.93
C ASP A 31 -13.10 -14.14 -1.30
N PHE A 32 -12.18 -13.28 -1.78
CA PHE A 32 -12.52 -11.95 -2.28
C PHE A 32 -13.05 -12.11 -3.70
N VAL A 33 -14.23 -12.70 -3.81
CA VAL A 33 -14.88 -13.05 -5.07
C VAL A 33 -16.15 -12.23 -5.25
N ASN A 34 -16.31 -11.68 -6.47
CA ASN A 34 -17.40 -10.79 -6.90
C ASN A 34 -17.30 -9.37 -6.33
N GLY A 35 -17.44 -8.36 -7.19
CA GLY A 35 -17.44 -6.94 -6.80
C GLY A 35 -16.06 -6.34 -6.53
N VAL A 36 -14.98 -7.07 -6.84
CA VAL A 36 -13.60 -6.56 -6.83
C VAL A 36 -12.97 -6.73 -8.21
N SER A 37 -12.14 -5.78 -8.59
CA SER A 37 -11.34 -5.84 -9.81
C SER A 37 -10.28 -6.91 -9.66
N LEU A 38 -10.05 -7.69 -10.72
CA LEU A 38 -9.00 -8.70 -10.69
C LEU A 38 -7.63 -7.99 -10.66
N PRO A 39 -6.73 -8.38 -9.73
CA PRO A 39 -5.37 -7.90 -9.74
C PRO A 39 -4.67 -8.30 -11.04
N ALA A 40 -3.90 -7.38 -11.60
CA ALA A 40 -3.12 -7.62 -12.80
C ALA A 40 -2.14 -8.77 -12.56
N ASN A 41 -1.97 -9.65 -13.55
CA ASN A 41 -0.95 -10.69 -13.44
C ASN A 41 0.44 -10.08 -13.12
N ASN A 42 1.17 -10.66 -12.18
CA ASN A 42 2.45 -10.16 -11.66
C ASN A 42 2.43 -8.70 -11.15
N THR A 43 1.28 -8.20 -10.70
CA THR A 43 1.22 -6.90 -10.00
C THR A 43 2.05 -6.93 -8.72
N SER A 44 2.65 -5.77 -8.39
CA SER A 44 3.10 -5.51 -7.03
C SER A 44 1.90 -5.50 -6.06
N ILE A 45 2.18 -5.82 -4.80
CA ILE A 45 1.23 -5.87 -3.69
C ILE A 45 1.81 -5.02 -2.56
N ALA A 46 1.08 -4.00 -2.14
CA ALA A 46 1.40 -3.26 -0.91
C ALA A 46 0.31 -3.48 0.13
N LEU A 47 0.71 -3.80 1.36
CA LEU A 47 -0.18 -3.92 2.50
C LEU A 47 0.12 -2.80 3.48
N ALA A 48 -0.92 -2.10 3.91
CA ALA A 48 -0.84 -1.13 5.00
C ALA A 48 -1.93 -1.42 6.03
N PRO A 49 -1.61 -1.38 7.33
CA PRO A 49 -2.62 -1.52 8.37
C PRO A 49 -3.59 -0.34 8.34
N ILE A 50 -4.81 -0.56 8.81
CA ILE A 50 -5.74 0.49 9.23
C ILE A 50 -5.72 0.45 10.76
N PRO A 51 -4.84 1.22 11.42
CA PRO A 51 -4.76 1.23 12.86
C PRO A 51 -6.08 1.75 13.43
N SER A 52 -6.52 1.18 14.54
CA SER A 52 -7.61 1.76 15.33
C SER A 52 -7.33 1.57 16.81
N LEU A 53 -7.76 2.55 17.62
CA LEU A 53 -7.66 2.51 19.07
C LEU A 53 -8.93 1.90 19.70
N ASN A 54 -10.10 2.22 19.14
CA ASN A 54 -11.40 1.85 19.72
C ASN A 54 -12.23 0.90 18.84
N ASN A 55 -11.87 0.71 17.57
CA ASN A 55 -12.55 -0.18 16.64
C ASN A 55 -11.68 -1.38 16.27
N THR A 56 -12.26 -2.32 15.51
CA THR A 56 -11.49 -3.42 14.92
C THR A 56 -10.46 -2.86 13.93
N PRO A 57 -9.15 -3.14 14.10
CA PRO A 57 -8.14 -2.73 13.16
C PRO A 57 -8.33 -3.48 11.84
N GLY A 58 -8.10 -2.79 10.73
CA GLY A 58 -8.26 -3.35 9.39
C GLY A 58 -6.94 -3.47 8.64
N LEU A 59 -7.05 -3.85 7.38
CA LEU A 59 -5.96 -3.89 6.42
C LEU A 59 -6.41 -3.24 5.11
N SER A 60 -5.50 -2.51 4.49
CA SER A 60 -5.61 -2.06 3.10
C SER A 60 -4.60 -2.79 2.25
N LEU A 61 -5.09 -3.41 1.19
CA LEU A 61 -4.29 -3.99 0.13
C LEU A 61 -4.35 -3.08 -1.09
N PHE A 62 -3.18 -2.73 -1.63
CA PHE A 62 -3.06 -1.95 -2.86
C PHE A 62 -2.43 -2.79 -3.96
N THR A 63 -3.09 -2.80 -5.12
CA THR A 63 -2.66 -3.55 -6.31
C THR A 63 -2.97 -2.76 -7.57
N GLN A 64 -2.30 -3.09 -8.68
CA GLN A 64 -2.76 -2.73 -10.01
C GLN A 64 -3.82 -3.74 -10.45
N SER A 65 -4.95 -3.28 -10.99
CA SER A 65 -5.97 -4.13 -11.62
C SER A 65 -5.57 -4.55 -13.04
N ASP A 66 -6.24 -5.55 -13.61
CA ASP A 66 -6.07 -5.94 -15.01
C ASP A 66 -6.30 -4.80 -16.02
N SER A 67 -7.09 -3.77 -15.66
CA SER A 67 -7.29 -2.57 -16.47
C SER A 67 -6.17 -1.52 -16.32
N GLY A 68 -5.17 -1.78 -15.48
CA GLY A 68 -4.06 -0.89 -15.20
C GLY A 68 -4.33 0.14 -14.10
N ALA A 69 -5.50 0.13 -13.44
CA ALA A 69 -5.82 1.07 -12.38
C ALA A 69 -5.22 0.64 -11.03
N LEU A 70 -4.80 1.59 -10.20
CA LEU A 70 -4.49 1.35 -8.80
C LEU A 70 -5.79 1.13 -8.03
N THR A 71 -5.90 0.02 -7.31
CA THR A 71 -7.06 -0.31 -6.47
C THR A 71 -6.65 -0.47 -5.02
N GLN A 72 -7.56 -0.14 -4.11
CA GLN A 72 -7.49 -0.43 -2.69
C GLN A 72 -8.58 -1.43 -2.33
N LEU A 73 -8.21 -2.55 -1.74
CA LEU A 73 -9.13 -3.46 -1.05
C LEU A 73 -8.99 -3.27 0.46
N THR A 74 -10.04 -2.78 1.10
CA THR A 74 -10.12 -2.66 2.56
C THR A 74 -10.76 -3.92 3.13
N PHE A 75 -10.15 -4.50 4.15
CA PHE A 75 -10.67 -5.60 4.94
C PHE A 75 -10.73 -5.20 6.42
N ASP A 76 -11.86 -5.41 7.07
CA ASP A 76 -12.12 -4.97 8.45
C ASP A 76 -11.67 -5.97 9.53
N GLY A 77 -11.11 -7.12 9.14
CA GLY A 77 -10.70 -8.17 10.08
C GLY A 77 -11.81 -9.15 10.45
N GLU A 78 -13.02 -8.95 9.93
CA GLU A 78 -14.15 -9.86 10.11
C GLU A 78 -14.50 -10.52 8.78
N SER A 79 -15.57 -10.10 8.12
CA SER A 79 -16.01 -10.69 6.84
C SER A 79 -16.36 -9.66 5.77
N SER A 80 -16.25 -8.36 6.09
CA SER A 80 -16.55 -7.32 5.12
C SER A 80 -15.29 -6.87 4.40
N PHE A 81 -15.43 -6.68 3.10
CA PHE A 81 -14.42 -6.01 2.30
C PHE A 81 -15.06 -4.99 1.38
N LYS A 82 -14.26 -3.98 1.02
CA LYS A 82 -14.66 -2.94 0.08
C LYS A 82 -13.50 -2.63 -0.85
N GLU A 83 -13.74 -2.70 -2.15
CA GLU A 83 -12.83 -2.14 -3.13
C GLU A 83 -13.10 -0.65 -3.37
N THR A 84 -12.03 0.11 -3.56
CA THR A 84 -12.05 1.45 -4.13
C THR A 84 -11.05 1.49 -5.29
N VAL A 85 -11.51 1.85 -6.49
CA VAL A 85 -10.62 2.16 -7.62
C VAL A 85 -10.10 3.59 -7.42
N LEU A 86 -8.78 3.73 -7.35
CA LEU A 86 -8.12 5.02 -7.12
C LEU A 86 -7.87 5.72 -8.46
N ASN A 87 -7.81 7.05 -8.44
CA ASN A 87 -7.59 7.85 -9.65
C ASN A 87 -6.11 7.86 -10.10
N ARG A 88 -5.51 6.68 -10.21
CA ARG A 88 -4.14 6.45 -10.67
C ARG A 88 -4.16 5.24 -11.59
N GLY A 89 -3.67 5.39 -12.81
CA GLY A 89 -3.44 4.30 -13.75
C GLY A 89 -1.97 4.14 -14.05
N PHE A 90 -1.62 2.98 -14.61
CA PHE A 90 -0.28 2.61 -15.03
C PHE A 90 -0.34 2.02 -16.43
N ASP A 91 0.64 2.36 -17.27
CA ASP A 91 0.73 1.86 -18.65
C ASP A 91 1.38 0.47 -18.70
N SER A 92 2.16 0.14 -17.67
CA SER A 92 2.90 -1.10 -17.48
C SER A 92 2.85 -1.52 -16.00
N LYS A 93 3.67 -2.50 -15.60
CA LYS A 93 3.68 -3.00 -14.22
C LYS A 93 4.36 -2.00 -13.30
N ALA A 94 3.59 -1.49 -12.34
CA ALA A 94 4.10 -0.60 -11.32
C ALA A 94 4.54 -1.36 -10.06
N MET A 95 5.65 -0.95 -9.48
CA MET A 95 5.97 -1.23 -8.08
C MET A 95 5.13 -0.30 -7.20
N ILE A 96 4.48 -0.87 -6.18
CA ILE A 96 3.60 -0.15 -5.27
C ILE A 96 4.12 -0.34 -3.86
N VAL A 97 4.24 0.73 -3.09
CA VAL A 97 4.50 0.69 -1.64
C VAL A 97 3.52 1.60 -0.93
N ALA A 98 3.15 1.23 0.28
CA ALA A 98 2.21 2.00 1.07
C ALA A 98 2.55 1.95 2.55
N PHE A 99 2.22 3.04 3.24
CA PHE A 99 2.14 3.07 4.70
C PHE A 99 0.92 3.89 5.12
N SER A 100 0.40 3.61 6.32
CA SER A 100 -0.67 4.40 6.91
C SER A 100 -0.12 5.37 7.93
N THR A 101 -0.94 6.35 8.25
CA THR A 101 -0.69 7.38 9.26
C THR A 101 -1.95 7.54 10.10
N GLY A 102 -1.80 7.91 11.37
CA GLY A 102 -2.93 8.10 12.26
C GLY A 102 -3.76 6.84 12.51
N PHE A 103 -5.02 7.04 12.91
CA PHE A 103 -5.94 5.96 13.29
C PHE A 103 -7.35 6.17 12.73
N ASN A 104 -8.05 5.06 12.49
CA ASN A 104 -9.42 5.02 12.00
C ASN A 104 -10.45 5.19 13.13
N ASP A 105 -10.30 6.29 13.87
CA ASP A 105 -11.15 6.63 15.00
C ASP A 105 -11.76 8.01 14.77
N ASN A 106 -13.00 8.20 15.23
CA ASN A 106 -13.66 9.50 15.12
C ASN A 106 -13.20 10.43 16.26
N GLY A 107 -13.00 11.71 15.96
CA GLY A 107 -12.75 12.73 16.99
C GLY A 107 -11.36 12.67 17.62
N ILE A 108 -10.37 12.08 16.94
CA ILE A 108 -8.97 12.08 17.36
C ILE A 108 -8.14 13.10 16.57
N ASP A 109 -7.06 13.58 17.18
CA ASP A 109 -6.18 14.60 16.59
C ASP A 109 -5.29 14.07 15.45
N ASN A 110 -5.21 12.75 15.27
CA ASN A 110 -4.39 12.10 14.25
C ASN A 110 -5.22 11.11 13.41
N PRO A 111 -6.15 11.60 12.57
CA PRO A 111 -7.03 10.78 11.75
C PRO A 111 -6.25 9.89 10.76
N LEU A 112 -6.89 8.82 10.32
CA LEU A 112 -6.34 7.89 9.33
C LEU A 112 -5.96 8.62 8.03
N GLY A 113 -4.71 8.43 7.62
CA GLY A 113 -4.17 8.82 6.32
C GLY A 113 -3.41 7.67 5.67
N PHE A 114 -3.18 7.77 4.36
CA PHE A 114 -2.34 6.84 3.61
C PHE A 114 -1.40 7.58 2.68
N GLN A 115 -0.21 7.02 2.52
CA GLN A 115 0.76 7.38 1.50
C GLN A 115 0.98 6.15 0.63
N VAL A 116 0.62 6.23 -0.65
CA VAL A 116 0.80 5.17 -1.64
C VAL A 116 1.71 5.69 -2.74
N LEU A 117 2.94 5.19 -2.79
CA LEU A 117 3.90 5.54 -3.81
C LEU A 117 3.96 4.44 -4.85
N SER A 118 3.96 4.84 -6.10
CA SER A 118 3.96 3.93 -7.25
C SER A 118 4.97 4.37 -8.28
N VAL A 119 5.64 3.40 -8.91
CA VAL A 119 6.65 3.68 -9.94
C VAL A 119 6.68 2.56 -10.97
N GLU A 120 6.68 2.93 -12.24
CA GLU A 120 6.98 2.03 -13.35
C GLU A 120 8.46 2.16 -13.71
N VAL A 121 9.06 1.13 -14.32
CA VAL A 121 10.47 1.19 -14.75
C VAL A 121 10.67 2.39 -15.66
N SER A 122 11.65 3.24 -15.34
CA SER A 122 11.97 4.46 -16.09
C SER A 122 10.88 5.54 -16.11
N ALA A 123 9.83 5.41 -15.28
CA ALA A 123 8.83 6.46 -15.06
C ALA A 123 9.07 7.16 -13.71
N PRO A 124 8.58 8.40 -13.52
CA PRO A 124 8.67 9.07 -12.23
C PRO A 124 7.95 8.31 -11.11
N VAL A 125 8.41 8.48 -9.87
CA VAL A 125 7.63 8.08 -8.70
C VAL A 125 6.42 9.00 -8.56
N TYR A 126 5.23 8.42 -8.49
CA TYR A 126 3.97 9.14 -8.28
C TYR A 126 3.40 8.87 -6.89
N LEU A 127 2.74 9.88 -6.34
CA LEU A 127 2.03 9.79 -5.07
C LEU A 127 0.51 9.71 -5.28
N THR A 128 -0.14 8.80 -4.55
CA THR A 128 -1.57 8.81 -4.27
C THR A 128 -1.74 8.78 -2.75
N TYR A 129 -2.46 9.74 -2.18
CA TYR A 129 -2.62 9.85 -0.74
C TYR A 129 -4.08 9.90 -0.31
N TYR A 130 -4.34 9.47 0.92
CA TYR A 130 -5.63 9.59 1.57
C TYR A 130 -5.52 10.59 2.71
N GLN A 131 -6.38 11.60 2.70
CA GLN A 131 -6.50 12.58 3.76
C GLN A 131 -7.95 13.07 3.81
N SER A 132 -8.45 13.41 5.00
CA SER A 132 -9.78 14.03 5.16
C SER A 132 -10.89 13.23 4.48
N ARG A 133 -10.81 11.90 4.58
CA ARG A 133 -11.75 10.93 4.00
C ARG A 133 -11.80 10.86 2.47
N SER A 134 -10.83 11.45 1.78
CA SER A 134 -10.76 11.45 0.32
C SER A 134 -9.40 10.99 -0.20
N TRP A 135 -9.44 10.30 -1.34
CA TRP A 135 -8.25 9.92 -2.09
C TRP A 135 -7.88 11.02 -3.09
N THR A 136 -6.60 11.37 -3.13
CA THR A 136 -6.04 12.32 -4.10
C THR A 136 -4.89 11.67 -4.83
N SER A 137 -4.92 11.77 -6.16
CA SER A 137 -3.81 11.41 -7.03
C SER A 137 -2.95 12.64 -7.24
N ALA A 138 -1.79 12.67 -6.58
CA ALA A 138 -0.87 13.81 -6.61
C ALA A 138 0.07 13.73 -7.84
N GLY A 139 0.98 14.69 -7.93
CA GLY A 139 2.00 14.71 -8.98
C GLY A 139 3.15 13.72 -8.74
N GLN A 140 4.21 13.93 -9.52
CA GLN A 140 5.50 13.29 -9.31
C GLN A 140 6.11 13.73 -7.97
N VAL A 141 6.75 12.79 -7.29
CA VAL A 141 7.57 13.05 -6.09
C VAL A 141 9.02 13.26 -6.52
N SER A 142 9.41 14.52 -6.72
CA SER A 142 10.74 14.87 -7.26
C SER A 142 11.89 14.38 -6.36
N ALA A 143 11.72 14.42 -5.04
CA ALA A 143 12.72 13.96 -4.08
C ALA A 143 13.06 12.46 -4.15
N LEU A 144 12.22 11.67 -4.82
CA LEU A 144 12.39 10.23 -5.03
C LEU A 144 12.77 9.87 -6.47
N SER A 145 13.27 10.83 -7.27
CA SER A 145 13.65 10.60 -8.67
C SER A 145 14.57 9.41 -8.89
N ASP A 146 15.49 9.16 -7.94
CA ASP A 146 16.49 8.10 -8.06
C ASP A 146 15.86 6.69 -7.95
N CYS A 147 14.71 6.58 -7.30
CA CYS A 147 13.98 5.32 -7.13
C CYS A 147 13.44 4.77 -8.47
N SER A 148 13.28 5.64 -9.47
CA SER A 148 12.81 5.27 -10.81
C SER A 148 13.80 4.40 -11.59
N ALA A 149 15.10 4.46 -11.26
CA ALA A 149 16.14 3.74 -12.00
C ALA A 149 15.93 2.22 -12.01
N ARG A 150 15.41 1.67 -10.90
CA ARG A 150 15.17 0.23 -10.74
C ARG A 150 13.73 -0.11 -10.36
N ALA A 151 12.89 0.90 -10.12
CA ALA A 151 11.50 0.74 -9.70
C ALA A 151 11.33 -0.29 -8.57
N SER A 152 12.27 -0.32 -7.63
CA SER A 152 12.27 -1.26 -6.50
C SER A 152 12.27 -0.47 -5.22
N MET A 153 11.14 -0.53 -4.52
CA MET A 153 10.89 0.26 -3.32
C MET A 153 10.36 -0.61 -2.19
N ALA A 154 10.58 -0.20 -0.95
CA ALA A 154 9.91 -0.71 0.23
C ALA A 154 9.48 0.47 1.12
N ALA A 155 8.43 0.27 1.92
CA ALA A 155 7.96 1.24 2.89
C ALA A 155 7.76 0.61 4.26
N ASN A 156 7.82 1.42 5.32
CA ASN A 156 7.43 1.01 6.66
C ASN A 156 6.54 2.06 7.35
N GLN A 157 5.95 1.68 8.49
CA GLN A 157 5.05 2.55 9.26
C GLN A 157 5.74 3.74 9.95
N GLY A 158 7.08 3.78 9.94
CA GLY A 158 7.88 4.93 10.38
C GLY A 158 7.99 6.03 9.32
N GLN A 159 7.13 5.99 8.30
CA GLN A 159 7.10 6.95 7.19
C GLN A 159 8.44 6.98 6.44
N ARG A 160 9.04 5.79 6.29
CA ARG A 160 10.29 5.58 5.58
C ARG A 160 10.06 4.87 4.27
N ILE A 161 10.79 5.33 3.25
CA ILE A 161 10.87 4.72 1.94
C ILE A 161 12.31 4.27 1.72
N TYR A 162 12.46 3.06 1.21
CA TYR A 162 13.74 2.49 0.82
C TYR A 162 13.70 2.22 -0.67
N CYS A 163 14.70 2.66 -1.41
CA CYS A 163 14.80 2.37 -2.84
C CYS A 163 16.14 1.72 -3.16
N VAL A 164 16.12 0.76 -4.08
CA VAL A 164 17.34 0.33 -4.74
C VAL A 164 17.65 1.34 -5.84
N VAL A 165 18.79 2.02 -5.72
CA VAL A 165 19.26 3.03 -6.66
C VAL A 165 20.63 2.64 -7.22
N GLY A 166 21.08 3.38 -8.23
CA GLY A 166 22.34 3.12 -8.94
C GLY A 166 22.14 2.44 -10.28
N ASP A 167 23.23 2.29 -11.01
CA ASP A 167 23.30 1.88 -12.41
C ASP A 167 24.08 0.56 -12.58
N GLU A 168 24.71 0.35 -13.73
CA GLU A 168 25.52 -0.85 -14.01
C GLU A 168 26.82 -0.88 -13.19
N ASP A 169 27.32 0.28 -12.74
CA ASP A 169 28.59 0.39 -12.02
C ASP A 169 28.44 0.13 -10.51
N GLY A 170 27.20 0.14 -9.99
CA GLY A 170 26.92 -0.21 -8.62
C GLY A 170 25.46 -0.01 -8.20
N VAL A 171 25.02 -0.81 -7.22
CA VAL A 171 23.68 -0.70 -6.63
C VAL A 171 23.77 -0.45 -5.14
N GLU A 172 22.93 0.44 -4.64
CA GLU A 172 22.80 0.72 -3.22
C GLU A 172 21.34 0.81 -2.79
N MET A 173 21.07 0.53 -1.51
CA MET A 173 19.77 0.80 -0.91
C MET A 173 19.85 2.11 -0.15
N VAL A 174 18.97 3.03 -0.45
CA VAL A 174 18.94 4.36 0.18
C VAL A 174 17.63 4.53 0.94
N GLU A 175 17.67 5.21 2.07
CA GLU A 175 16.51 5.56 2.89
C GLU A 175 16.09 7.02 2.65
N TRP A 176 14.78 7.24 2.60
CA TRP A 176 14.13 8.54 2.62
C TRP A 176 13.09 8.61 3.74
N SER A 177 12.93 9.80 4.33
CA SER A 177 11.94 10.11 5.35
C SER A 177 10.93 11.12 4.81
N LEU A 178 9.65 10.83 4.93
CA LEU A 178 8.62 11.87 4.81
C LEU A 178 8.92 12.98 5.83
N GLN A 179 8.83 14.24 5.42
CA GLN A 179 8.99 15.41 6.29
C GLN A 179 7.66 16.09 6.63
N ALA A 180 6.62 15.80 5.86
CA ALA A 180 5.29 16.35 6.08
C ALA A 180 4.69 15.87 7.41
N ASP A 181 3.92 16.74 8.06
CA ASP A 181 2.93 16.29 9.03
C ASP A 181 1.77 15.62 8.25
N PRO A 182 1.47 14.33 8.47
CA PRO A 182 0.34 13.67 7.81
C PRO A 182 -1.04 14.29 8.09
N ASN A 183 -1.14 15.14 9.13
CA ASN A 183 -2.34 15.92 9.44
C ASN A 183 -2.27 17.36 8.92
N GLY A 184 -1.14 17.75 8.34
CA GLY A 184 -0.85 19.09 7.85
C GLY A 184 -1.38 19.36 6.44
N HIS A 185 -0.79 20.34 5.78
CA HIS A 185 -1.20 20.74 4.44
C HIS A 185 -0.75 19.72 3.39
N SER A 186 -1.68 19.31 2.52
CA SER A 186 -1.42 18.28 1.52
C SER A 186 -0.35 18.66 0.49
N VAL A 187 -0.02 19.95 0.36
CA VAL A 187 1.06 20.42 -0.52
C VAL A 187 2.44 19.96 -0.07
N ASP A 188 2.59 19.52 1.18
CA ASP A 188 3.86 19.04 1.72
C ASP A 188 4.03 17.53 1.59
N PHE A 189 3.01 16.80 1.15
CA PHE A 189 2.97 15.32 1.25
C PHE A 189 3.94 14.60 0.30
N ASP A 190 4.52 15.32 -0.66
CA ASP A 190 5.60 14.85 -1.54
C ASP A 190 6.99 15.26 -1.03
N ASN A 191 7.09 15.89 0.13
CA ASN A 191 8.35 16.33 0.71
C ASN A 191 9.07 15.19 1.44
N TYR A 192 10.02 14.57 0.74
CA TYR A 192 10.89 13.52 1.28
C TYR A 192 12.33 14.01 1.41
N LYS A 193 12.96 13.67 2.54
CA LYS A 193 14.38 13.91 2.78
C LYS A 193 15.16 12.63 2.61
N ARG A 194 16.16 12.62 1.74
CA ARG A 194 17.16 11.55 1.65
C ARG A 194 17.93 11.47 2.98
N ILE A 195 17.90 10.31 3.63
CA ILE A 195 18.61 10.04 4.89
C ILE A 195 20.02 9.55 4.59
N GLY A 196 20.16 8.64 3.63
CA GLY A 196 21.46 8.11 3.18
C GLY A 196 21.40 6.63 2.81
N THR A 197 22.57 6.08 2.50
CA THR A 197 22.73 4.67 2.15
C THR A 197 22.59 3.78 3.38
N VAL A 198 21.80 2.71 3.27
CA VAL A 198 21.62 1.69 4.30
C VAL A 198 22.93 0.91 4.44
N LYS A 199 23.58 1.02 5.60
CA LYS A 199 24.78 0.23 5.93
C LYS A 199 24.35 -1.03 6.67
N THR A 200 24.67 -2.19 6.10
CA THR A 200 24.57 -3.46 6.83
C THR A 200 25.90 -3.73 7.51
N SER A 201 25.90 -3.84 8.84
CA SER A 201 26.99 -4.49 9.56
C SER A 201 26.73 -5.99 9.54
N VAL A 202 27.69 -6.75 9.00
CA VAL A 202 27.70 -8.22 9.08
C VAL A 202 28.32 -8.64 10.41
#